data_AF-A0AAE0GNF4-F1
#
_entry.id   AF-A0AAE0GNF4-F1
#
_cell.length_a   1.000
_cell.length_b   1.000
_cell.length_c   1.000
_cell.angle_alpha   90.00
_cell.angle_beta   90.00
_cell.angle_gamma   90.00
#
_symmetry.space_group_name_H-M   'P 1'
#
loop_
_entity.id
_entity.type
_entity.pdbx_description
1 polymer ?
#
loop_
_entity_poly.entity_id
_entity_poly.type
_entity_poly.pdbx_seq_one_letter_code
_entity_poly.pdbx_strand_id
1 'polypeptide(L)'
;NVYVLAASDGEVLWAYHLGDQVKCSPAVDPWEGLVWCGSHGHRIAALRATPSPGRPCACLWELPTSGSVFGSPAFDYPRRRVYVATLAGALLAIDLAMQRDHGGETSPGALDMQSGGAGMQAPTVAWERRVSAPAFSGPQVDPGGKVLLGCVDGWLHCFGAEGTLRWRTLLGGPVFAPLCIPWRGGRGPGDSIALVAARDHTLYAVCTDDGSVMWKWAADAPLVAAPCVELVGRDDDCQWRICVCSSDGAATVLSVPRDTSAAPRGSASVGSHRGPQVLGRTHLGGDIFSSPVLIGGRLFVGSRDDHLYCLRLRPAGDA
;
A
#
# COMPACT_ATOMS: atom_id res chain seq x y z
N ASN A 1 -19.29 8.21 1.14
CA ASN A 1 -19.07 9.18 2.24
C ASN A 1 -17.72 8.92 2.86
N VAL A 2 -17.03 9.98 3.26
CA VAL A 2 -15.86 9.94 4.15
C VAL A 2 -16.30 10.52 5.48
N TYR A 3 -15.95 9.84 6.57
CA TYR A 3 -16.29 10.27 7.93
C TYR A 3 -15.00 10.56 8.69
N VAL A 4 -15.03 11.63 9.47
CA VAL A 4 -14.01 11.96 10.46
C VAL A 4 -14.63 11.73 11.82
N LEU A 5 -14.04 10.81 12.57
CA LEU A 5 -14.52 10.41 13.88
C LEU A 5 -13.55 10.88 14.97
N ALA A 6 -14.08 11.24 16.13
CA ALA A 6 -13.27 11.43 17.32
C ALA A 6 -12.71 10.08 17.77
N ALA A 7 -11.40 10.01 17.99
CA ALA A 7 -10.73 8.78 18.37
C ALA A 7 -11.10 8.30 19.79
N SER A 8 -11.58 9.19 20.66
CA SER A 8 -11.93 8.92 22.05
C SER A 8 -13.20 8.09 22.23
N ASP A 9 -14.21 8.36 21.40
CA ASP A 9 -15.58 7.87 21.59
C ASP A 9 -16.28 7.49 20.28
N GLY A 10 -15.69 7.79 19.13
CA GLY A 10 -16.25 7.51 17.81
C GLY A 10 -17.30 8.53 17.35
N GLU A 11 -17.46 9.68 18.00
CA GLU A 11 -18.38 10.73 17.55
C GLU A 11 -18.03 11.21 16.14
N VAL A 12 -19.03 11.39 15.27
CA VAL A 12 -18.84 11.94 13.93
C VAL A 12 -18.60 13.46 14.01
N LEU A 13 -17.34 13.86 13.88
CA LEU A 13 -16.94 15.27 13.88
C LEU A 13 -17.26 15.97 12.54
N TRP A 14 -17.11 15.25 11.44
CA TRP A 14 -17.36 15.77 10.09
C TRP A 14 -17.61 14.64 9.10
N ALA A 15 -18.39 14.92 8.06
CA ALA A 15 -18.62 13.99 6.97
C ALA A 15 -18.61 14.72 5.62
N TYR A 16 -18.07 14.05 4.60
CA TYR A 16 -18.03 14.57 3.25
C TYR A 16 -18.53 13.55 2.22
N HIS A 17 -19.33 14.04 1.28
CA HIS A 17 -19.91 13.23 0.22
C HIS A 17 -19.15 13.45 -1.10
N LEU A 18 -18.31 12.49 -1.51
CA LEU A 18 -17.51 12.53 -2.75
C LEU A 18 -18.33 12.25 -4.04
N GLY A 19 -19.65 12.44 -3.99
CA GLY A 19 -20.56 12.26 -5.13
C GLY A 19 -20.83 10.82 -5.58
N ASP A 20 -20.11 9.83 -5.07
CA ASP A 20 -20.32 8.40 -5.37
C ASP A 20 -19.68 7.50 -4.28
N GLN A 21 -19.66 6.18 -4.50
CA GLN A 21 -19.06 5.18 -3.64
C GLN A 21 -17.56 5.43 -3.45
N VAL A 22 -17.12 5.36 -2.20
CA VAL A 22 -15.70 5.40 -1.81
C VAL A 22 -15.29 3.97 -1.48
N LYS A 23 -14.39 3.39 -2.28
CA LYS A 23 -13.90 2.02 -2.10
C LYS A 23 -12.45 1.95 -1.63
N CYS A 24 -11.68 3.00 -1.90
CA CYS A 24 -10.30 3.09 -1.46
C CYS A 24 -10.19 3.38 0.04
N SER A 25 -9.07 3.01 0.66
CA SER A 25 -8.72 3.54 1.97
C SER A 25 -8.24 5.00 1.82
N PRO A 26 -8.68 5.92 2.69
CA PRO A 26 -8.15 7.28 2.70
C PRO A 26 -6.66 7.26 3.05
N ALA A 27 -5.89 8.14 2.42
CA ALA A 27 -4.45 8.29 2.66
C ALA A 27 -4.17 9.68 3.23
N VAL A 28 -3.37 9.78 4.28
CA VAL A 28 -3.07 11.06 4.95
C VAL A 28 -1.76 11.63 4.40
N ASP A 29 -1.83 12.87 3.93
CA ASP A 29 -0.68 13.70 3.59
C ASP A 29 0.09 14.01 4.89
N PRO A 30 1.35 13.58 4.99
CA PRO A 30 2.18 13.76 6.19
C PRO A 30 2.70 15.19 6.40
N TRP A 31 2.71 16.04 5.38
CA TRP A 31 3.21 17.41 5.47
C TRP A 31 2.10 18.36 5.91
N GLU A 32 0.95 18.27 5.26
CA GLU A 32 -0.16 19.22 5.45
C GLU A 32 -1.34 18.61 6.24
N GLY A 33 -1.30 17.31 6.57
CA GLY A 33 -2.37 16.63 7.30
C GLY A 33 -3.65 16.43 6.50
N LEU A 34 -3.59 16.56 5.17
CA LEU A 34 -4.76 16.45 4.29
C LEU A 34 -5.11 14.99 4.00
N VAL A 35 -6.38 14.68 3.99
CA VAL A 35 -6.90 13.34 3.69
C VAL A 35 -7.23 13.24 2.21
N TRP A 36 -6.48 12.40 1.49
CA TRP A 36 -6.69 12.09 0.10
C TRP A 36 -7.55 10.84 -0.07
N CYS A 37 -8.59 10.95 -0.89
CA CYS A 37 -9.52 9.85 -1.11
C CYS A 37 -10.11 9.88 -2.52
N GLY A 38 -10.17 8.70 -3.13
CA GLY A 38 -10.75 8.46 -4.43
C GLY A 38 -12.24 8.09 -4.35
N SER A 39 -12.95 8.29 -5.46
CA SER A 39 -14.35 7.94 -5.61
C SER A 39 -14.60 7.20 -6.92
N HIS A 40 -15.65 6.39 -6.92
CA HIS A 40 -16.16 5.75 -8.13
C HIS A 40 -16.72 6.75 -9.14
N GLY A 41 -17.10 7.96 -8.71
CA GLY A 41 -17.54 9.07 -9.53
C GLY A 41 -16.40 9.83 -10.21
N HIS A 42 -15.33 9.13 -10.58
CA HIS A 42 -14.19 9.58 -11.39
C HIS A 42 -13.47 10.83 -10.84
N ARG A 43 -13.17 10.81 -9.54
CA ARG A 43 -12.47 11.92 -8.89
C ARG A 43 -11.56 11.44 -7.77
N ILE A 44 -10.55 12.25 -7.47
CA ILE A 44 -9.84 12.23 -6.20
C ILE A 44 -10.02 13.57 -5.49
N ALA A 45 -10.24 13.53 -4.19
CA ALA A 45 -10.42 14.70 -3.36
C ALA A 45 -9.35 14.76 -2.27
N ALA A 46 -8.97 15.98 -1.90
CA ALA A 46 -8.10 16.28 -0.78
C ALA A 46 -8.88 17.09 0.26
N LEU A 47 -9.02 16.53 1.46
CA LEU A 47 -9.88 17.03 2.52
C LEU A 47 -9.04 17.52 3.69
N ARG A 48 -9.39 18.67 4.24
CA ARG A 48 -8.96 19.04 5.59
C ARG A 48 -9.89 18.35 6.57
N ALA A 49 -9.38 17.34 7.27
CA ALA A 49 -10.14 16.56 8.24
C ALA A 49 -10.01 17.07 9.67
N THR A 50 -8.95 17.82 9.97
CA THR A 50 -8.70 18.43 11.29
C THR A 50 -9.01 19.93 11.24
N PRO A 51 -10.03 20.40 11.99
CA PRO A 51 -10.32 21.83 12.05
C PRO A 51 -9.30 22.54 12.95
N SER A 52 -8.97 23.78 12.62
CA SER A 52 -8.24 24.70 13.48
C SER A 52 -8.88 26.10 13.43
N PRO A 53 -8.59 27.01 14.38
CA PRO A 53 -9.19 28.35 14.37
C PRO A 53 -9.02 29.05 13.02
N GLY A 54 -10.13 29.42 12.38
CA GLY A 54 -10.15 30.03 11.04
C GLY A 54 -9.97 29.04 9.86
N ARG A 55 -9.90 27.73 10.13
CA ARG A 55 -9.72 26.66 9.14
C ARG A 55 -10.64 25.48 9.46
N PRO A 56 -11.92 25.54 9.09
CA PRO A 56 -12.84 24.42 9.31
C PRO A 56 -12.47 23.21 8.44
N CYS A 57 -13.06 22.05 8.76
CA CYS A 57 -13.03 20.90 7.88
C CYS A 57 -13.67 21.27 6.53
N ALA A 58 -13.00 20.92 5.44
CA ALA A 58 -13.44 21.29 4.09
C ALA A 58 -12.79 20.39 3.06
N CYS A 59 -13.47 20.19 1.93
CA CYS A 59 -12.81 19.73 0.71
C CYS A 59 -12.05 20.89 0.10
N LEU A 60 -10.72 20.77 0.00
CA LEU A 60 -9.86 21.84 -0.53
C LEU A 60 -9.71 21.73 -2.04
N TRP A 61 -9.56 20.51 -2.55
CA TRP A 61 -9.41 20.26 -3.98
C TRP A 61 -10.14 18.99 -4.40
N GLU A 62 -10.70 19.04 -5.59
CA GLU A 62 -11.15 17.86 -6.34
C GLU A 62 -10.46 17.86 -7.70
N LEU A 63 -9.96 16.71 -8.10
CA LEU A 63 -9.34 16.51 -9.40
C LEU A 63 -10.09 15.40 -10.14
N PRO A 64 -10.53 15.64 -11.38
CA PRO A 64 -11.16 14.60 -12.19
C PRO A 64 -10.13 13.53 -12.58
N THR A 65 -10.56 12.29 -12.64
CA THR A 65 -9.77 11.15 -13.13
C THR A 65 -10.43 10.54 -14.36
N SER A 66 -9.65 9.87 -15.20
CA SER A 66 -10.17 9.22 -16.42
C SER A 66 -10.98 7.94 -16.16
N GLY A 67 -11.14 7.55 -14.90
CA GLY A 67 -11.99 6.43 -14.46
C GLY A 67 -12.08 6.35 -12.94
N SER A 68 -12.88 5.41 -12.44
CA SER A 68 -13.13 5.21 -11.00
C SER A 68 -11.83 4.93 -10.24
N VAL A 69 -11.66 5.58 -9.10
CA VAL A 69 -10.54 5.32 -8.18
C VAL A 69 -10.98 4.28 -7.16
N PHE A 70 -10.47 3.05 -7.33
CA PHE A 70 -10.78 1.93 -6.44
C PHE A 70 -9.66 1.70 -5.42
N GLY A 71 -8.41 1.70 -5.88
CA GLY A 71 -7.23 1.48 -5.04
C GLY A 71 -6.87 2.71 -4.18
N SER A 72 -6.25 2.46 -3.02
CA SER A 72 -5.78 3.51 -2.11
C SER A 72 -4.66 4.35 -2.76
N PRO A 73 -4.68 5.69 -2.62
CA PRO A 73 -3.57 6.54 -3.07
C PRO A 73 -2.27 6.21 -2.34
N ALA A 74 -1.12 6.43 -3.00
CA ALA A 74 0.20 6.21 -2.41
C ALA A 74 1.07 7.46 -2.45
N PHE A 75 1.75 7.77 -1.35
CA PHE A 75 2.61 8.95 -1.24
C PHE A 75 4.08 8.60 -1.48
N ASP A 76 4.76 9.42 -2.27
CA ASP A 76 6.23 9.50 -2.31
C ASP A 76 6.66 10.68 -1.45
N TYR A 77 7.24 10.34 -0.30
CA TYR A 77 7.59 11.32 0.72
C TYR A 77 8.66 12.32 0.26
N PRO A 78 9.84 11.87 -0.19
CA PRO A 78 10.87 12.77 -0.67
C PRO A 78 10.42 13.71 -1.80
N ARG A 79 9.52 13.25 -2.68
CA ARG A 79 9.08 14.05 -3.84
C ARG A 79 7.80 14.85 -3.63
N ARG A 80 7.15 14.73 -2.47
CA ARG A 80 5.83 15.32 -2.18
C ARG A 80 4.83 15.05 -3.31
N ARG A 81 4.71 13.78 -3.70
CA ARG A 81 3.76 13.32 -4.73
C ARG A 81 2.77 12.34 -4.14
N VAL A 82 1.55 12.38 -4.69
CA VAL A 82 0.57 11.30 -4.51
C VAL A 82 0.31 10.62 -5.85
N TYR A 83 0.30 9.29 -5.84
CA TYR A 83 -0.02 8.45 -6.98
C TYR A 83 -1.40 7.84 -6.84
N VAL A 84 -2.13 7.81 -7.94
CA VAL A 84 -3.52 7.35 -7.99
C VAL A 84 -3.70 6.47 -9.21
N ALA A 85 -4.30 5.30 -9.03
CA ALA A 85 -4.65 4.42 -10.12
C ALA A 85 -6.16 4.32 -10.32
N THR A 86 -6.59 4.10 -11.56
CA THR A 86 -8.02 4.04 -11.93
C THR A 86 -8.38 2.70 -12.56
N LEU A 87 -9.67 2.37 -12.50
CA LEU A 87 -10.25 1.21 -13.21
C LEU A 87 -10.24 1.38 -14.74
N ALA A 88 -9.96 2.57 -15.26
CA ALA A 88 -9.72 2.80 -16.69
C ALA A 88 -8.25 2.54 -17.09
N GLY A 89 -7.41 2.06 -16.16
CA GLY A 89 -5.99 1.78 -16.40
C GLY A 89 -5.12 3.04 -16.45
N ALA A 90 -5.54 4.15 -15.83
CA ALA A 90 -4.68 5.32 -15.67
C ALA A 90 -3.92 5.27 -14.35
N LEU A 91 -2.64 5.66 -14.38
CA LEU A 91 -1.80 5.96 -13.22
C LEU A 91 -1.43 7.45 -13.29
N LEU A 92 -1.87 8.22 -12.31
CA LEU A 92 -1.60 9.63 -12.19
C LEU A 92 -0.54 9.86 -11.12
N ALA A 93 0.35 10.81 -11.37
CA ALA A 93 1.19 11.43 -10.35
C ALA A 93 0.76 12.87 -10.16
N ILE A 94 0.49 13.24 -8.92
CA ILE A 94 -0.01 14.56 -8.54
C ILE A 94 1.03 15.17 -7.62
N ASP A 95 1.62 16.28 -8.04
CA ASP A 95 2.50 17.11 -7.21
C ASP A 95 1.65 17.79 -6.15
N LEU A 96 2.03 17.62 -4.89
CA LEU A 96 1.34 18.24 -3.76
C LEU A 96 1.74 19.71 -3.65
N ALA A 97 0.81 20.51 -3.15
CA ALA A 97 0.99 21.92 -2.91
C ALA A 97 2.20 22.20 -2.00
N MET A 98 3.01 23.21 -2.35
CA MET A 98 4.02 23.78 -1.47
C MET A 98 3.44 25.05 -0.83
N GLN A 99 3.63 25.26 0.47
CA GLN A 99 3.63 26.63 0.99
C GLN A 99 4.84 27.35 0.40
N ARG A 100 4.66 28.57 -0.13
CA ARG A 100 5.81 29.42 -0.43
C ARG A 100 6.41 29.88 0.89
N ASP A 101 7.59 29.36 1.23
CA ASP A 101 8.47 30.03 2.17
C ASP A 101 8.75 31.42 1.60
N HIS A 102 8.31 32.45 2.32
CA HIS A 102 8.79 33.80 2.04
C HIS A 102 10.28 33.78 2.36
N GLY A 103 11.13 33.98 1.34
CA GLY A 103 12.58 33.81 1.43
C GLY A 103 13.17 34.34 2.72
N GLY A 104 13.74 33.44 3.51
CA GLY A 104 14.41 33.72 4.78
C GLY A 104 14.72 32.41 5.47
N GLU A 105 16.01 32.10 5.60
CA GLU A 105 16.53 30.93 6.30
C GLU A 105 15.84 30.75 7.66
N THR A 106 15.01 29.72 7.79
CA THR A 106 14.59 29.21 9.10
C THR A 106 14.64 27.69 9.09
N SER A 107 15.20 27.14 10.16
CA SER A 107 15.52 25.73 10.33
C SER A 107 14.30 24.81 10.20
N PRO A 108 14.48 23.55 9.76
CA PRO A 108 13.38 22.59 9.67
C PRO A 108 12.97 22.16 11.08
N GLY A 109 11.89 22.72 11.62
CA GLY A 109 11.42 22.33 12.96
C GLY A 109 10.23 23.08 13.54
N ALA A 110 9.78 24.19 12.95
CA ALA A 110 8.61 24.91 13.45
C ALA A 110 7.61 25.15 12.31
N LEU A 111 6.50 24.42 12.33
CA LEU A 111 5.33 24.77 11.54
C LEU A 111 4.79 26.09 12.08
N ASP A 112 4.97 27.17 11.33
CA ASP A 112 4.46 28.48 11.70
C ASP A 112 2.92 28.47 11.55
N MET A 113 2.22 28.20 12.64
CA MET A 113 0.76 28.01 12.69
C MET A 113 -0.06 29.29 12.41
N GLN A 114 0.57 30.40 12.02
CA GLN A 114 -0.10 31.71 11.85
C GLN A 114 -0.31 32.14 10.39
N SER A 115 0.19 31.41 9.38
CA SER A 115 0.01 31.77 7.97
C SER A 115 -1.33 31.28 7.41
N GLY A 116 -2.44 31.91 7.82
CA GLY A 116 -3.80 31.59 7.37
C GLY A 116 -3.93 31.40 5.85
N GLY A 117 -4.19 30.15 5.41
CA GLY A 117 -4.87 29.67 4.19
C GLY A 117 -4.56 30.25 2.78
N ALA A 118 -3.91 31.40 2.66
CA ALA A 118 -3.86 32.23 1.47
C ALA A 118 -2.64 31.97 0.57
N GLY A 119 -1.86 30.93 0.86
CA GLY A 119 -0.61 30.62 0.14
C GLY A 119 -0.47 29.18 -0.36
N MET A 120 -1.50 28.34 -0.21
CA MET A 120 -1.44 26.93 -0.62
C MET A 120 -1.73 26.82 -2.12
N GLN A 121 -0.73 26.46 -2.92
CA GLN A 121 -0.94 26.26 -4.36
C GLN A 121 -1.86 25.06 -4.61
N ALA A 122 -2.63 25.04 -5.69
CA ALA A 122 -3.43 23.87 -6.03
C ALA A 122 -2.50 22.70 -6.44
N PRO A 123 -2.83 21.44 -6.08
CA PRO A 123 -2.11 20.28 -6.58
C PRO A 123 -2.24 20.18 -8.10
N THR A 124 -1.17 19.75 -8.77
CA THR A 124 -1.12 19.64 -10.23
C THR A 124 -0.76 18.24 -10.67
N VAL A 125 -1.40 17.75 -11.74
CA VAL A 125 -1.03 16.47 -12.35
C VAL A 125 0.33 16.63 -13.03
N ALA A 126 1.36 16.01 -12.45
CA ALA A 126 2.71 16.01 -12.99
C ALA A 126 2.79 15.16 -14.27
N TRP A 127 2.14 14.00 -14.25
CA TRP A 127 2.01 13.13 -15.41
C TRP A 127 0.85 12.14 -15.25
N GLU A 128 0.38 11.62 -16.39
CA GLU A 128 -0.51 10.47 -16.48
C GLU A 128 0.11 9.40 -17.38
N ARG A 129 -0.02 8.14 -16.97
CA ARG A 129 0.36 6.96 -17.76
C ARG A 129 -0.81 6.00 -17.86
N ARG A 130 -0.91 5.32 -19.01
CA ARG A 130 -1.89 4.27 -19.22
C ARG A 130 -1.23 2.90 -19.20
N VAL A 131 -1.81 2.01 -18.42
CA VAL A 131 -1.56 0.57 -18.43
C VAL A 131 -2.63 -0.13 -19.28
N SER A 132 -2.37 -1.38 -19.67
CA SER A 132 -3.22 -2.15 -20.58
C SER A 132 -4.54 -2.65 -19.97
N ALA A 133 -4.72 -2.53 -18.65
CA ALA A 133 -5.86 -3.10 -17.95
C ALA A 133 -6.27 -2.29 -16.71
N PRO A 134 -7.49 -2.48 -16.19
CA PRO A 134 -7.93 -1.90 -14.94
C PRO A 134 -6.97 -2.17 -13.77
N ALA A 135 -6.74 -1.15 -12.96
CA ALA A 135 -5.98 -1.25 -11.73
C ALA A 135 -6.93 -1.22 -10.52
N PHE A 136 -7.22 -2.40 -9.97
CA PHE A 136 -7.91 -2.52 -8.68
C PHE A 136 -6.95 -2.36 -7.51
N SER A 137 -5.68 -2.73 -7.70
CA SER A 137 -4.66 -2.47 -6.70
C SER A 137 -4.37 -0.96 -6.61
N GLY A 138 -4.23 -0.44 -5.39
CA GLY A 138 -3.63 0.88 -5.21
C GLY A 138 -2.15 0.83 -5.60
N PRO A 139 -1.59 1.90 -6.21
CA PRO A 139 -0.15 1.97 -6.46
C PRO A 139 0.64 1.83 -5.15
N GLN A 140 1.90 1.42 -5.23
CA GLN A 140 2.83 1.41 -4.10
C GLN A 140 4.13 2.09 -4.49
N VAL A 141 4.73 2.82 -3.57
CA VAL A 141 6.02 3.50 -3.78
C VAL A 141 7.08 2.77 -2.99
N ASP A 142 8.13 2.33 -3.66
CA ASP A 142 9.28 1.73 -2.98
C ASP A 142 10.23 2.80 -2.38
N PRO A 143 11.16 2.43 -1.49
CA PRO A 143 12.09 3.38 -0.88
C PRO A 143 12.98 4.16 -1.88
N GLY A 144 13.15 3.66 -3.10
CA GLY A 144 13.86 4.35 -4.18
C GLY A 144 12.99 5.34 -4.97
N GLY A 145 11.70 5.44 -4.67
CA GLY A 145 10.72 6.26 -5.39
C GLY A 145 10.20 5.62 -6.68
N LYS A 146 10.38 4.31 -6.86
CA LYS A 146 9.77 3.57 -7.95
C LYS A 146 8.30 3.29 -7.60
N VAL A 147 7.42 3.45 -8.59
CA VAL A 147 5.98 3.29 -8.42
C VAL A 147 5.53 1.98 -9.04
N LEU A 148 5.04 1.07 -8.22
CA LEU A 148 4.57 -0.25 -8.64
C LEU A 148 3.04 -0.29 -8.72
N LEU A 149 2.52 -0.97 -9.74
CA LEU A 149 1.09 -1.12 -9.97
C LEU A 149 0.75 -2.50 -10.54
N GLY A 150 -0.07 -3.26 -9.82
CA GLY A 150 -0.60 -4.54 -10.26
C GLY A 150 -1.94 -4.39 -10.98
N CYS A 151 -2.10 -5.06 -12.12
CA CYS A 151 -3.29 -4.97 -12.96
C CYS A 151 -4.05 -6.31 -13.04
N VAL A 152 -5.31 -6.25 -13.45
CA VAL A 152 -6.17 -7.44 -13.55
C VAL A 152 -5.80 -8.38 -14.70
N ASP A 153 -4.99 -7.93 -15.65
CA ASP A 153 -4.41 -8.75 -16.72
C ASP A 153 -3.17 -9.55 -16.26
N GLY A 154 -2.81 -9.46 -14.97
CA GLY A 154 -1.67 -10.17 -14.38
C GLY A 154 -0.34 -9.46 -14.58
N TRP A 155 -0.30 -8.29 -15.22
CA TRP A 155 0.92 -7.50 -15.31
C TRP A 155 1.17 -6.69 -14.04
N LEU A 156 2.38 -6.83 -13.51
CA LEU A 156 2.96 -5.89 -12.57
C LEU A 156 3.82 -4.88 -13.32
N HIS A 157 3.50 -3.60 -13.19
CA HIS A 157 4.23 -2.51 -13.80
C HIS A 157 5.07 -1.77 -12.77
N CYS A 158 6.24 -1.27 -13.19
CA CYS A 158 7.06 -0.37 -12.39
C CYS A 158 7.42 0.88 -13.19
N PHE A 159 7.13 2.04 -12.63
CA PHE A 159 7.43 3.34 -13.19
C PHE A 159 8.49 4.06 -12.36
N GLY A 160 9.31 4.89 -13.02
CA GLY A 160 10.11 5.90 -12.34
C GLY A 160 9.24 7.05 -11.83
N ALA A 161 9.82 7.91 -10.99
CA ALA A 161 9.12 9.06 -10.42
C ALA A 161 8.61 10.04 -11.49
N GLU A 162 9.25 10.09 -12.65
CA GLU A 162 8.91 10.91 -13.81
C GLU A 162 7.90 10.21 -14.76
N GLY A 163 7.35 9.06 -14.34
CA GLY A 163 6.36 8.30 -15.10
C GLY A 163 6.97 7.48 -16.24
N THR A 164 8.29 7.29 -16.28
CA THR A 164 8.93 6.41 -17.27
C THR A 164 8.71 4.94 -16.89
N LEU A 165 8.17 4.12 -17.80
CA LEU A 165 8.06 2.68 -17.56
C LEU A 165 9.46 2.07 -17.49
N ARG A 166 9.82 1.48 -16.34
CA ARG A 166 11.12 0.84 -16.12
C ARG A 166 11.12 -0.62 -16.53
N TRP A 167 10.13 -1.36 -16.05
CA TRP A 167 9.94 -2.77 -16.37
C TRP A 167 8.48 -3.16 -16.17
N ARG A 168 8.13 -4.33 -16.70
CA ARG A 168 6.88 -5.01 -16.42
C ARG A 168 7.13 -6.52 -16.31
N THR A 169 6.40 -7.16 -15.41
CA THR A 169 6.52 -8.60 -15.14
C THR A 169 5.15 -9.23 -15.25
N LEU A 170 5.02 -10.24 -16.12
CA LEU A 170 3.80 -11.02 -16.23
C LEU A 170 3.76 -12.04 -15.09
N LEU A 171 2.78 -11.90 -14.21
CA LEU A 171 2.47 -12.89 -13.18
C LEU A 171 1.52 -13.95 -13.77
N GLY A 172 1.30 -15.04 -13.02
CA GLY A 172 0.44 -16.14 -13.50
C GLY A 172 -1.06 -15.85 -13.43
N GLY A 173 -1.48 -14.75 -12.78
CA GLY A 173 -2.88 -14.37 -12.72
C GLY A 173 -3.14 -12.94 -12.28
N PRO A 174 -4.42 -12.52 -12.30
CA PRO A 174 -4.84 -11.16 -11.98
C PRO A 174 -4.39 -10.66 -10.60
N VAL A 175 -4.01 -9.39 -10.52
CA VAL A 175 -3.70 -8.69 -9.27
C VAL A 175 -4.84 -7.74 -8.90
N PHE A 176 -5.58 -8.07 -7.84
CA PHE A 176 -6.70 -7.26 -7.36
C PHE A 176 -6.37 -6.46 -6.10
N ALA A 177 -5.44 -6.95 -5.28
CA ALA A 177 -5.10 -6.35 -4.01
C ALA A 177 -3.86 -5.43 -4.12
N PRO A 178 -3.75 -4.41 -3.25
CA PRO A 178 -2.50 -3.69 -3.05
C PRO A 178 -1.30 -4.64 -2.78
N LEU A 179 -0.12 -4.23 -3.27
CA LEU A 179 1.14 -4.90 -2.96
C LEU A 179 1.60 -4.55 -1.54
N CYS A 180 2.50 -5.36 -0.98
CA CYS A 180 3.21 -5.02 0.26
C CYS A 180 4.71 -4.92 0.00
N ILE A 181 5.33 -3.80 0.36
CA ILE A 181 6.79 -3.60 0.26
C ILE A 181 7.37 -3.65 1.69
N PRO A 182 7.86 -4.82 2.16
CA PRO A 182 8.46 -4.93 3.49
C PRO A 182 9.74 -4.09 3.60
N TRP A 183 9.92 -3.48 4.77
CA TRP A 183 11.16 -2.80 5.11
C TRP A 183 12.31 -3.81 5.24
N ARG A 184 13.37 -3.63 4.43
CA ARG A 184 14.59 -4.47 4.50
C ARG A 184 15.71 -3.86 5.36
N GLY A 185 15.48 -2.69 5.95
CA GLY A 185 16.34 -1.96 6.89
C GLY A 185 17.73 -1.57 6.42
N GLY A 186 17.98 -0.27 6.39
CA GLY A 186 19.30 0.39 6.33
C GLY A 186 20.08 0.22 5.02
N ARG A 187 19.82 -0.85 4.25
CA ARG A 187 20.28 -0.99 2.87
C ARG A 187 19.58 0.11 2.07
N GLY A 188 20.38 0.92 1.36
CA GLY A 188 19.90 2.08 0.60
C GLY A 188 18.90 1.72 -0.50
N PRO A 189 18.59 2.64 -1.42
CA PRO A 189 17.68 2.38 -2.53
C PRO A 189 18.26 1.29 -3.46
N GLY A 190 17.89 0.04 -3.20
CA GLY A 190 18.32 -1.15 -3.94
C GLY A 190 17.91 -2.42 -3.18
N ASP A 191 17.63 -3.50 -3.90
CA ASP A 191 17.19 -4.82 -3.37
C ASP A 191 15.84 -4.81 -2.63
N SER A 192 14.98 -3.81 -2.87
CA SER A 192 13.62 -3.81 -2.32
C SER A 192 12.78 -4.93 -2.94
N ILE A 193 11.89 -5.51 -2.13
CA ILE A 193 11.01 -6.60 -2.54
C ILE A 193 9.57 -6.09 -2.50
N ALA A 194 8.79 -6.44 -3.51
CA ALA A 194 7.35 -6.32 -3.50
C ALA A 194 6.71 -7.70 -3.36
N LEU A 195 5.89 -7.87 -2.34
CA LEU A 195 5.04 -9.04 -2.13
C LEU A 195 3.71 -8.83 -2.86
N VAL A 196 3.39 -9.74 -3.78
CA VAL A 196 2.22 -9.63 -4.65
C VAL A 196 1.36 -10.88 -4.52
N ALA A 197 0.16 -10.69 -3.97
CA ALA A 197 -0.86 -11.71 -3.93
C ALA A 197 -1.65 -11.71 -5.24
N ALA A 198 -1.67 -12.84 -5.95
CA ALA A 198 -2.36 -12.97 -7.22
C ALA A 198 -3.45 -14.06 -7.16
N ARG A 199 -4.44 -13.91 -8.06
CA ARG A 199 -5.60 -14.80 -8.19
C ARG A 199 -5.28 -16.18 -8.75
N ASP A 200 -4.03 -16.43 -9.15
CA ASP A 200 -3.49 -17.75 -9.52
C ASP A 200 -3.00 -18.55 -8.29
N HIS A 201 -3.45 -18.14 -7.10
CA HIS A 201 -3.17 -18.77 -5.81
C HIS A 201 -1.71 -18.56 -5.37
N THR A 202 -0.96 -17.67 -6.03
CA THR A 202 0.47 -17.50 -5.75
C THR A 202 0.77 -16.18 -5.06
N LEU A 203 1.55 -16.25 -3.98
CA LEU A 203 2.29 -15.12 -3.43
C LEU A 203 3.64 -15.02 -4.14
N TYR A 204 3.88 -13.90 -4.81
CA TYR A 204 5.12 -13.59 -5.49
C TYR A 204 5.97 -12.64 -4.64
N ALA A 205 7.28 -12.88 -4.57
CA ALA A 205 8.25 -11.85 -4.21
C ALA A 205 8.97 -11.37 -5.47
N VAL A 206 8.84 -10.08 -5.76
CA VAL A 206 9.40 -9.46 -6.95
C VAL A 206 10.44 -8.42 -6.55
N CYS A 207 11.62 -8.45 -7.16
CA CYS A 207 12.63 -7.41 -7.01
C CYS A 207 12.11 -6.10 -7.62
N THR A 208 12.07 -5.01 -6.86
CA THR A 208 11.52 -3.75 -7.37
C THR A 208 12.44 -3.09 -8.40
N ASP A 209 13.73 -3.43 -8.42
CA ASP A 209 14.72 -2.81 -9.31
C ASP A 209 14.61 -3.28 -10.77
N ASP A 210 14.41 -4.58 -10.98
CA ASP A 210 14.40 -5.18 -12.32
C ASP A 210 13.15 -6.01 -12.64
N GLY A 211 12.23 -6.17 -11.69
CA GLY A 211 10.99 -6.92 -11.88
C GLY A 211 11.18 -8.45 -11.84
N SER A 212 12.38 -8.94 -11.50
CA SER A 212 12.61 -10.38 -11.42
C SER A 212 11.83 -11.02 -10.27
N VAL A 213 11.22 -12.18 -10.54
CA VAL A 213 10.56 -12.98 -9.49
C VAL A 213 11.63 -13.72 -8.70
N MET A 214 11.79 -13.36 -7.43
CA MET A 214 12.79 -13.92 -6.53
C MET A 214 12.36 -15.27 -5.98
N TRP A 215 11.11 -15.38 -5.57
CA TRP A 215 10.50 -16.62 -5.13
C TRP A 215 8.98 -16.57 -5.28
N LYS A 216 8.36 -17.75 -5.19
CA LYS A 216 6.91 -17.95 -5.21
C LYS A 216 6.52 -18.86 -4.06
N TRP A 217 5.33 -18.64 -3.51
CA TRP A 217 4.67 -19.56 -2.60
C TRP A 217 3.23 -19.79 -3.06
N ALA A 218 2.82 -21.05 -3.14
CA ALA A 218 1.49 -21.43 -3.59
C ALA A 218 0.55 -21.65 -2.39
N ALA A 219 -0.60 -21.00 -2.44
CA ALA A 219 -1.77 -21.27 -1.61
C ALA A 219 -2.67 -22.31 -2.29
N ASP A 220 -3.65 -22.81 -1.56
CA ASP A 220 -4.63 -23.77 -2.11
C ASP A 220 -5.77 -23.09 -2.87
N ALA A 221 -5.96 -21.77 -2.69
CA ALA A 221 -7.04 -21.00 -3.25
C ALA A 221 -6.59 -19.59 -3.65
N PRO A 222 -7.35 -18.87 -4.50
CA PRO A 222 -6.98 -17.54 -4.99
C PRO A 222 -6.66 -16.56 -3.86
N LEU A 223 -5.56 -15.81 -4.02
CA LEU A 223 -5.25 -14.71 -3.11
C LEU A 223 -5.91 -13.43 -3.64
N VAL A 224 -6.76 -12.82 -2.81
CA VAL A 224 -7.59 -11.67 -3.20
C VAL A 224 -7.42 -10.46 -2.28
N ALA A 225 -6.67 -10.64 -1.18
CA ALA A 225 -6.40 -9.65 -0.16
C ALA A 225 -4.92 -9.26 -0.17
N ALA A 226 -4.59 -8.06 0.31
CA ALA A 226 -3.20 -7.63 0.35
C ALA A 226 -2.44 -8.46 1.40
N PRO A 227 -1.24 -8.96 1.10
CA PRO A 227 -0.42 -9.58 2.14
C PRO A 227 -0.03 -8.52 3.18
N CYS A 228 0.14 -8.92 4.44
CA CYS A 228 0.73 -8.07 5.46
C CYS A 228 1.95 -8.72 6.09
N VAL A 229 2.82 -7.91 6.67
CA VAL A 229 4.13 -8.34 7.15
C VAL A 229 4.43 -7.74 8.52
N GLU A 230 4.98 -8.55 9.43
CA GLU A 230 5.69 -8.08 10.61
C GLU A 230 7.14 -8.56 10.57
N LEU A 231 8.06 -7.74 11.08
CA LEU A 231 9.46 -8.14 11.28
C LEU A 231 9.61 -8.69 12.70
N VAL A 232 10.22 -9.87 12.81
CA VAL A 232 10.43 -10.57 14.08
C VAL A 232 11.87 -11.05 14.19
N GLY A 233 12.33 -11.31 15.41
CA GLY A 233 13.74 -11.62 15.67
C GLY A 233 14.57 -10.37 16.00
N ARG A 234 15.86 -10.57 16.22
CA ARG A 234 16.84 -9.50 16.46
C ARG A 234 18.06 -9.74 15.59
N ASP A 235 18.68 -8.64 15.17
CA ASP A 235 19.95 -8.63 14.43
C ASP A 235 19.92 -9.58 13.21
N ASP A 236 20.86 -10.52 13.12
CA ASP A 236 21.05 -11.40 11.96
C ASP A 236 19.99 -12.50 11.83
N ASP A 237 19.16 -12.73 12.87
CA ASP A 237 18.05 -13.71 12.84
C ASP A 237 16.69 -13.05 12.55
N CYS A 238 16.71 -11.86 11.95
CA CYS A 238 15.49 -11.19 11.51
C CYS A 238 14.74 -11.99 10.44
N GLN A 239 13.48 -12.33 10.72
CA GLN A 239 12.56 -12.99 9.80
C GLN A 239 11.35 -12.11 9.56
N TRP A 240 10.81 -12.16 8.35
CA TRP A 240 9.45 -11.68 8.09
C TRP A 240 8.45 -12.76 8.45
N ARG A 241 7.41 -12.37 9.19
CA ARG A 241 6.16 -13.12 9.20
C ARG A 241 5.20 -12.47 8.23
N ILE A 242 4.84 -13.19 7.19
CA ILE A 242 3.93 -12.73 6.14
C ILE A 242 2.60 -13.43 6.33
N CYS A 243 1.53 -12.67 6.50
CA CYS A 243 0.17 -13.22 6.45
C CYS A 243 -0.43 -13.04 5.07
N VAL A 244 -1.00 -14.12 4.56
CA VAL A 244 -1.80 -14.16 3.33
C VAL A 244 -3.15 -14.78 3.63
N CYS A 245 -4.19 -14.24 3.00
CA CYS A 245 -5.54 -14.76 3.07
C CYS A 245 -6.01 -15.17 1.69
N SER A 246 -6.55 -16.38 1.59
CA SER A 246 -7.16 -16.89 0.38
C SER A 246 -8.69 -16.76 0.42
N SER A 247 -9.30 -16.76 -0.76
CA SER A 247 -10.73 -16.53 -0.91
C SER A 247 -11.61 -17.63 -0.29
N ASP A 248 -11.05 -18.79 0.02
CA ASP A 248 -11.72 -19.93 0.67
C ASP A 248 -11.73 -19.84 2.21
N GLY A 249 -11.40 -18.68 2.76
CA GLY A 249 -11.39 -18.45 4.20
C GLY A 249 -10.12 -18.88 4.91
N ALA A 250 -9.08 -19.32 4.19
CA ALA A 250 -7.80 -19.66 4.83
C ALA A 250 -6.98 -18.40 5.15
N ALA A 251 -6.48 -18.33 6.38
CA ALA A 251 -5.45 -17.37 6.79
C ALA A 251 -4.16 -18.16 7.10
N THR A 252 -3.10 -17.86 6.36
CA THR A 252 -1.81 -18.54 6.46
C THR A 252 -0.71 -17.56 6.86
N VAL A 253 0.15 -17.95 7.79
CA VAL A 253 1.33 -17.17 8.19
C VAL A 253 2.59 -17.91 7.75
N LEU A 254 3.44 -17.21 7.02
CA LEU A 254 4.72 -17.70 6.50
C LEU A 254 5.88 -17.06 7.27
N SER A 255 6.93 -17.80 7.56
CA SER A 255 8.24 -17.29 7.95
C SER A 255 9.14 -17.22 6.73
N VAL A 256 9.75 -16.07 6.49
CA VAL A 256 10.71 -15.85 5.40
C VAL A 256 11.93 -15.13 5.96
N PRO A 257 13.16 -15.62 5.72
CA PRO A 257 14.36 -14.88 6.10
C PRO A 257 14.37 -13.48 5.45
N ARG A 258 14.65 -12.44 6.23
CA ARG A 258 14.69 -11.05 5.72
C ARG A 258 15.72 -10.90 4.59
N ASP A 259 16.79 -11.66 4.67
CA ASP A 259 17.93 -11.63 3.76
C ASP A 259 17.79 -12.60 2.57
N THR A 260 16.58 -13.06 2.22
CA THR A 260 16.39 -13.74 0.92
C THR A 260 16.78 -12.78 -0.21
N SER A 261 18.03 -12.85 -0.65
CA SER A 261 18.57 -12.07 -1.78
C SER A 261 18.02 -12.64 -3.08
N ALA A 262 18.13 -11.86 -4.16
CA ALA A 262 18.06 -12.42 -5.49
C ALA A 262 19.06 -13.58 -5.58
N ALA A 263 18.71 -14.65 -6.29
CA ALA A 263 19.62 -15.77 -6.53
C ALA A 263 21.01 -15.23 -6.95
N PRO A 264 22.13 -15.79 -6.44
CA PRO A 264 23.43 -15.20 -6.67
C PRO A 264 23.76 -15.22 -8.16
N ARG A 265 24.04 -14.02 -8.72
CA ARG A 265 24.75 -13.89 -10.00
C ARG A 265 26.19 -14.35 -9.78
N GLY A 266 26.42 -15.64 -9.97
CA GLY A 266 27.75 -16.25 -10.05
C GLY A 266 28.36 -16.69 -8.72
N SER A 267 28.72 -17.98 -8.69
CA SER A 267 29.71 -18.63 -7.82
C SER A 267 29.43 -18.75 -6.30
N ALA A 268 28.98 -19.97 -5.94
CA ALA A 268 29.37 -20.78 -4.78
C ALA A 268 29.59 -20.11 -3.40
N SER A 269 28.55 -20.14 -2.57
CA SER A 269 28.63 -20.80 -1.25
C SER A 269 27.26 -21.34 -0.87
N VAL A 270 27.22 -22.63 -0.50
CA VAL A 270 26.01 -23.39 -0.15
C VAL A 270 25.67 -23.12 1.31
N GLY A 271 24.83 -22.12 1.53
CA GLY A 271 23.90 -22.09 2.67
C GLY A 271 22.50 -22.30 2.10
N SER A 272 21.76 -23.29 2.58
CA SER A 272 20.41 -23.58 2.07
C SER A 272 19.52 -22.36 2.27
N HIS A 273 19.26 -21.57 1.21
CA HIS A 273 18.22 -20.56 1.26
C HIS A 273 16.88 -21.26 1.51
N ARG A 274 16.40 -21.22 2.75
CA ARG A 274 15.08 -21.72 3.09
C ARG A 274 14.08 -20.73 2.51
N GLY A 275 13.35 -21.17 1.50
CA GLY A 275 12.18 -20.44 0.99
C GLY A 275 11.10 -20.29 2.08
N PRO A 276 9.94 -19.71 1.73
CA PRO A 276 8.86 -19.49 2.70
C PRO A 276 8.45 -20.77 3.43
N GLN A 277 8.41 -20.70 4.77
CA GLN A 277 7.98 -21.81 5.64
C GLN A 277 6.64 -21.48 6.29
N VAL A 278 5.67 -22.39 6.22
CA VAL A 278 4.37 -22.18 6.88
C VAL A 278 4.55 -22.32 8.40
N LEU A 279 4.25 -21.26 9.15
CA LEU A 279 4.22 -21.27 10.61
C LEU A 279 2.88 -21.75 11.17
N GLY A 280 1.81 -21.45 10.47
CA GLY A 280 0.46 -21.81 10.88
C GLY A 280 -0.56 -21.44 9.83
N ARG A 281 -1.68 -22.17 9.85
CA ARG A 281 -2.84 -21.93 8.99
C ARG A 281 -4.11 -22.22 9.78
N THR A 282 -5.13 -21.42 9.54
CA THR A 282 -6.49 -21.69 9.99
C THR A 282 -7.48 -21.41 8.88
N HIS A 283 -8.64 -22.05 8.93
CA HIS A 283 -9.81 -21.66 8.14
C HIS A 283 -10.80 -20.92 9.03
N LEU A 284 -11.30 -19.79 8.53
CA LEU A 284 -12.37 -19.02 9.16
C LEU A 284 -13.74 -19.53 8.68
N GLY A 285 -14.82 -19.03 9.28
CA GLY A 285 -16.18 -19.50 8.99
C GLY A 285 -16.69 -19.10 7.61
N GLY A 286 -16.06 -18.12 6.94
CA GLY A 286 -16.37 -17.73 5.57
C GLY A 286 -15.18 -17.20 4.77
N ASP A 287 -15.44 -16.91 3.50
CA ASP A 287 -14.46 -16.32 2.57
C ASP A 287 -13.78 -15.07 3.13
N ILE A 288 -12.50 -14.89 2.82
CA ILE A 288 -11.75 -13.69 3.20
C ILE A 288 -11.46 -12.84 1.96
N PHE A 289 -11.95 -11.61 1.99
CA PHE A 289 -11.61 -10.55 1.02
C PHE A 289 -10.91 -9.36 1.68
N SER A 290 -10.93 -9.26 3.01
CA SER A 290 -10.28 -8.19 3.74
C SER A 290 -8.78 -8.43 3.84
N SER A 291 -7.99 -7.37 3.72
CA SER A 291 -6.55 -7.41 4.00
C SER A 291 -6.30 -7.66 5.51
N PRO A 292 -5.54 -8.69 5.89
CA PRO A 292 -5.18 -8.93 7.28
C PRO A 292 -4.26 -7.86 7.84
N VAL A 293 -4.23 -7.73 9.16
CA VAL A 293 -3.20 -6.97 9.90
C VAL A 293 -2.50 -7.89 10.87
N LEU A 294 -1.17 -7.96 10.79
CA LEU A 294 -0.33 -8.75 11.68
C LEU A 294 0.53 -7.81 12.53
N ILE A 295 0.36 -7.86 13.85
CA ILE A 295 1.11 -7.02 14.78
C ILE A 295 1.33 -7.73 16.12
N GLY A 296 2.60 -7.80 16.54
CA GLY A 296 2.97 -8.41 17.82
C GLY A 296 2.55 -9.89 17.91
N GLY A 297 2.59 -10.61 16.78
CA GLY A 297 2.14 -12.00 16.68
C GLY A 297 0.62 -12.20 16.79
N ARG A 298 -0.18 -11.11 16.71
CA ARG A 298 -1.64 -11.17 16.59
C ARG A 298 -2.08 -10.80 15.19
N LEU A 299 -2.92 -11.65 14.62
CA LEU A 299 -3.52 -11.49 13.31
C LEU A 299 -4.97 -11.04 13.45
N PHE A 300 -5.31 -9.91 12.85
CA PHE A 300 -6.66 -9.40 12.75
C PHE A 300 -7.14 -9.53 11.30
N VAL A 301 -8.31 -10.12 11.10
CA VAL A 301 -8.85 -10.38 9.75
C VAL A 301 -10.37 -10.48 9.79
N GLY A 302 -11.04 -9.81 8.85
CA GLY A 302 -12.49 -9.92 8.68
C GLY A 302 -12.85 -11.10 7.78
N SER A 303 -14.00 -11.70 8.01
CA SER A 303 -14.53 -12.76 7.16
C SER A 303 -15.97 -12.47 6.74
N ARG A 304 -16.41 -13.13 5.67
CA ARG A 304 -17.78 -13.06 5.12
C ARG A 304 -18.82 -13.81 5.97
N ASP A 305 -18.41 -14.36 7.10
CA ASP A 305 -19.29 -14.89 8.15
C ASP A 305 -19.75 -13.80 9.15
N ASP A 306 -19.58 -12.52 8.79
CA ASP A 306 -19.93 -11.34 9.58
C ASP A 306 -19.08 -11.12 10.86
N HIS A 307 -17.92 -11.78 10.98
CA HIS A 307 -17.02 -11.62 12.12
C HIS A 307 -15.68 -10.96 11.79
N LEU A 308 -15.12 -10.26 12.80
CA LEU A 308 -13.71 -9.88 12.86
C LEU A 308 -12.98 -10.85 13.80
N TYR A 309 -11.99 -11.55 13.28
CA TYR A 309 -11.17 -12.49 14.03
C TYR A 309 -9.91 -11.80 14.58
N CYS A 310 -9.52 -12.17 15.80
CA CYS A 310 -8.21 -11.87 16.38
C CYS A 310 -7.54 -13.19 16.77
N LEU A 311 -6.57 -13.62 15.98
CA LEU A 311 -5.85 -14.88 16.14
C LEU A 311 -4.45 -14.62 16.70
N ARG A 312 -3.93 -15.53 17.50
CA ARG A 312 -2.56 -15.46 18.03
C ARG A 312 -1.73 -16.61 17.46
N LEU A 313 -0.56 -16.30 16.94
CA LEU A 313 0.44 -17.31 16.62
C LEU A 313 0.94 -17.94 17.93
N ARG A 314 0.64 -19.23 18.12
CA ARG A 314 1.19 -20.01 19.22
C ARG A 314 2.50 -20.68 18.78
N PRO A 315 3.55 -20.69 19.61
CA PRO A 315 4.70 -21.55 19.38
C PRO A 315 4.24 -23.01 19.30
N ALA A 316 4.91 -23.82 18.48
CA ALA A 316 4.67 -25.25 18.46
C ALA A 316 5.05 -25.84 19.84
N GLY A 317 4.06 -26.25 20.63
CA GLY A 317 4.29 -26.89 21.94
C GLY A 317 3.25 -26.58 23.03
N ASP A 318 2.54 -25.45 22.94
CA ASP A 318 1.55 -25.06 23.96
C ASP A 318 0.12 -25.32 23.48
N ALA A 319 -0.39 -26.52 23.81
CA ALA A 319 -1.80 -26.89 23.66
C ALA A 319 -2.69 -26.13 24.66
#